data_AF-A0A7K7GDX7-F1
#
_entry.id   AF-A0A7K7GDX7-F1
#
_cell.length_a   1.000
_cell.length_b   1.000
_cell.length_c   1.000
_cell.angle_alpha   90.00
_cell.angle_beta   90.00
_cell.angle_gamma   90.00
#
_symmetry.space_group_name_H-M   'P 1'
#
loop_
_entity.id
_entity.type
_entity.pdbx_description
1 polymer ?
#
loop_
_entity_poly.entity_id
_entity_poly.type
_entity_poly.pdbx_seq_one_letter_code
_entity_poly.pdbx_strand_id
1 'polypeptide(L)'
;QGYQRVWAGLRGLKLAFYRMPQDQEPLEVLDLGELVTVQAEGGALVLRLKGQEVTMKVESWETQEMWRGFIFTMAKMRMPQDLALLPGHNVQLLEALREERERRGTPVSPASPVVPSCFFQVTRDEAERLLEQSAGRGNLLLRPGGHGQGFSVTTRQQLDGTARIKHYKVKKEDQGYVIDGETQHRCSSLADVVQFFVRWSKGSLQPLDPEYSTHL
;
A
#
# COMPACT_ATOMS: atom_id res chain seq x y z
N GLN A 1 -16.36 28.97 -21.51
CA GLN A 1 -15.22 28.24 -20.90
C GLN A 1 -14.73 27.23 -21.91
N GLY A 2 -13.43 27.22 -22.18
CA GLY A 2 -12.80 26.28 -23.11
C GLY A 2 -12.31 25.02 -22.40
N TYR A 3 -11.97 23.99 -23.17
CA TYR A 3 -11.29 22.81 -22.65
C TYR A 3 -9.82 23.14 -22.34
N GLN A 4 -9.31 22.63 -21.22
CA GLN A 4 -7.89 22.67 -20.88
C GLN A 4 -7.27 21.30 -21.16
N ARG A 5 -6.13 21.28 -21.87
CA ARG A 5 -5.37 20.05 -22.09
C ARG A 5 -4.56 19.73 -20.83
N VAL A 6 -4.75 18.53 -20.28
CA VAL A 6 -4.10 18.01 -19.07
C VAL A 6 -3.79 16.54 -19.25
N TRP A 7 -2.90 16.03 -18.42
CA TRP A 7 -2.71 14.58 -18.25
C TRP A 7 -3.70 14.07 -17.21
N ALA A 8 -4.18 12.84 -17.39
CA ALA A 8 -5.10 12.22 -16.45
C ALA A 8 -4.57 10.86 -16.02
N GLY A 9 -4.66 10.55 -14.73
CA GLY A 9 -4.32 9.27 -14.14
C GLY A 9 -5.47 8.72 -13.32
N LEU A 10 -5.80 7.44 -13.53
CA LEU A 10 -6.81 6.72 -12.75
C LEU A 10 -6.11 5.76 -11.78
N ARG A 11 -6.44 5.88 -10.49
CA ARG A 11 -5.93 4.98 -9.45
C ARG A 11 -7.01 4.69 -8.41
N GLY A 12 -7.53 3.46 -8.41
CA GLY A 12 -8.66 3.08 -7.56
C GLY A 12 -9.87 4.00 -7.82
N LEU A 13 -10.39 4.64 -6.76
CA LEU A 13 -11.50 5.60 -6.87
C LEU A 13 -11.06 7.03 -7.17
N LYS A 14 -9.77 7.29 -7.43
CA LYS A 14 -9.28 8.66 -7.69
C LYS A 14 -8.97 8.83 -9.18
N LEU A 15 -9.57 9.86 -9.77
CA LEU A 15 -9.21 10.35 -11.10
C LEU A 15 -8.51 11.70 -10.93
N ALA A 16 -7.21 11.71 -11.18
CA ALA A 16 -6.34 12.86 -10.92
C ALA A 16 -5.86 13.49 -12.23
N PHE A 17 -5.82 14.81 -12.28
CA PHE A 17 -5.38 15.59 -13.44
C PHE A 17 -4.06 16.31 -13.15
N TYR A 18 -3.16 16.33 -14.13
CA TYR A 18 -1.80 16.86 -13.99
C TYR A 18 -1.47 17.79 -15.15
N ARG A 19 -0.55 18.74 -14.92
CA ARG A 19 -0.06 19.60 -16.00
C ARG A 19 0.96 18.85 -16.86
N MET A 20 1.83 18.07 -16.21
CA MET A 20 2.86 17.25 -16.83
C MET A 20 2.81 15.81 -16.27
N PRO A 21 3.28 14.79 -17.02
CA PRO A 21 3.26 13.39 -16.56
C PRO A 21 4.05 13.13 -15.28
N GLN A 22 5.14 13.88 -15.07
CA GLN A 22 6.05 13.74 -13.94
C GLN A 22 5.66 14.54 -12.70
N ASP A 23 4.56 15.30 -12.74
CA ASP A 23 4.11 16.09 -11.60
C ASP A 23 3.75 15.17 -10.42
N GLN A 24 4.24 15.50 -9.22
CA GLN A 24 3.89 14.74 -8.01
C GLN A 24 2.54 15.16 -7.43
N GLU A 25 2.14 16.42 -7.63
CA GLU A 25 0.88 16.96 -7.14
C GLU A 25 -0.11 17.17 -8.30
N PRO A 26 -1.33 16.63 -8.20
CA PRO A 26 -2.36 16.85 -9.20
C PRO A 26 -2.94 18.27 -9.10
N LEU A 27 -3.33 18.83 -10.24
CA LEU A 27 -4.12 20.06 -10.34
C LEU A 27 -5.49 19.91 -9.69
N GLU A 28 -6.09 18.74 -9.88
CA GLU A 28 -7.43 18.41 -9.41
C GLU A 28 -7.55 16.89 -9.24
N VAL A 29 -8.33 16.46 -8.25
CA VAL A 29 -8.64 15.04 -8.01
C VAL A 29 -10.14 14.89 -7.84
N LEU A 30 -10.73 14.04 -8.67
CA LEU A 30 -12.12 13.61 -8.55
C LEU A 30 -12.22 12.31 -7.77
N ASP A 31 -13.11 12.30 -6.78
CA ASP A 31 -13.50 11.09 -6.05
C ASP A 31 -14.64 10.36 -6.77
N LEU A 32 -14.29 9.27 -7.44
CA LEU A 32 -15.23 8.41 -8.16
C LEU A 32 -16.11 7.58 -7.24
N GLY A 33 -15.90 7.58 -5.92
CA GLY A 33 -16.84 7.00 -4.95
C GLY A 33 -18.22 7.64 -5.02
N GLU A 34 -18.27 8.92 -5.39
CA GLU A 34 -19.50 9.68 -5.57
C GLU A 34 -20.04 9.65 -7.01
N LEU A 35 -19.44 8.84 -7.91
CA LEU A 35 -19.85 8.73 -9.30
C LEU A 35 -21.26 8.12 -9.41
N VAL A 36 -22.17 8.88 -10.01
CA VAL A 36 -23.53 8.44 -10.34
C VAL A 36 -23.53 7.74 -11.69
N THR A 37 -23.11 8.44 -12.75
CA THR A 37 -23.06 7.93 -14.12
C THR A 37 -21.80 8.38 -14.86
N VAL A 38 -21.40 7.60 -15.86
CA VAL A 38 -20.38 7.97 -16.84
C VAL A 38 -20.89 7.60 -18.23
N GLN A 39 -20.96 8.56 -19.15
CA GLN A 39 -21.58 8.38 -20.47
C GLN A 39 -20.83 9.14 -21.55
N ALA A 40 -20.82 8.61 -22.77
CA ALA A 40 -20.35 9.32 -23.94
C ALA A 40 -21.50 10.15 -24.54
N GLU A 41 -21.36 11.48 -24.52
CA GLU A 41 -22.35 12.42 -25.03
C GLU A 41 -21.66 13.43 -25.96
N GLY A 42 -22.13 13.57 -27.20
CA GLY A 42 -21.62 14.59 -28.13
C GLY A 42 -20.10 14.52 -28.40
N GLY A 43 -19.50 13.32 -28.38
CA GLY A 43 -18.05 13.13 -28.55
C GLY A 43 -17.21 13.51 -27.34
N ALA A 44 -17.83 13.73 -26.18
CA ALA A 44 -17.16 13.93 -24.90
C ALA A 44 -17.62 12.87 -23.88
N LEU A 45 -16.77 12.57 -22.91
CA LEU A 45 -17.10 11.69 -21.80
C LEU A 45 -17.59 12.57 -20.63
N VAL A 46 -18.82 12.33 -20.20
CA VAL A 46 -19.50 13.10 -19.15
C VAL A 46 -19.58 12.26 -17.89
N LEU A 47 -18.94 12.72 -16.82
CA LEU A 47 -18.97 12.12 -15.49
C LEU A 47 -19.90 12.94 -14.61
N ARG A 48 -20.98 12.31 -14.13
CA ARG A 48 -21.90 12.93 -13.17
C ARG A 48 -21.62 12.35 -11.79
N LEU A 49 -21.18 13.21 -10.88
CA LEU A 49 -20.95 12.89 -9.46
C LEU A 49 -22.03 13.56 -8.61
N LYS A 50 -22.16 13.16 -7.33
CA LYS A 50 -23.08 13.83 -6.41
C LYS A 50 -22.60 15.27 -6.14
N GLY A 51 -23.16 16.23 -6.88
CA GLY A 51 -22.92 17.66 -6.71
C GLY A 51 -22.02 18.31 -7.77
N GLN A 52 -21.47 17.54 -8.72
CA GLN A 52 -20.71 18.09 -9.83
C GLN A 52 -20.83 17.26 -11.10
N GLU A 53 -20.69 17.92 -12.25
CA GLU A 53 -20.58 17.30 -13.56
C GLU A 53 -19.25 17.70 -14.18
N VAL A 54 -18.52 16.72 -14.71
CA VAL A 54 -17.23 16.92 -15.37
C VAL A 54 -17.30 16.37 -16.78
N THR A 55 -16.96 17.21 -17.74
CA THR A 55 -16.92 16.85 -19.17
C THR A 55 -15.49 16.82 -19.64
N MET A 56 -15.07 15.67 -20.16
CA MET A 56 -13.72 15.45 -20.68
C MET A 56 -13.74 15.06 -22.15
N LYS A 57 -12.78 15.62 -22.89
CA LYS A 57 -12.52 15.25 -24.29
C LYS A 57 -11.23 14.46 -24.36
N VAL A 58 -11.24 13.44 -25.20
CA VAL A 58 -10.11 12.55 -25.44
C VAL A 58 -9.81 12.49 -26.93
N GLU A 59 -8.64 11.95 -27.27
CA GLU A 59 -8.07 12.05 -28.61
C GLU A 59 -8.77 11.15 -29.65
N SER A 60 -9.44 10.08 -29.21
CA SER A 60 -10.13 9.14 -30.09
C SER A 60 -11.34 8.52 -29.42
N TRP A 61 -12.27 8.00 -30.23
CA TRP A 61 -13.42 7.23 -29.77
C TRP A 61 -13.00 5.98 -28.98
N GLU A 62 -11.94 5.28 -29.42
CA GLU A 62 -11.44 4.10 -28.72
C GLU A 62 -10.92 4.44 -27.33
N THR A 63 -10.15 5.52 -27.22
CA THR A 63 -9.68 6.03 -25.92
C THR A 63 -10.86 6.46 -25.04
N GLN A 64 -11.92 7.01 -25.63
CA GLN A 64 -13.15 7.37 -24.92
C GLN A 64 -13.85 6.15 -24.33
N GLU A 65 -14.02 5.09 -25.14
CA GLU A 65 -14.58 3.82 -24.68
C GLU A 65 -13.72 3.18 -23.58
N MET A 66 -12.39 3.25 -23.70
CA MET A 66 -11.49 2.77 -22.65
C MET A 66 -11.69 3.55 -21.36
N TRP A 67 -11.61 4.89 -21.39
CA TRP A 67 -11.81 5.71 -20.19
C TRP A 67 -13.18 5.48 -19.56
N ARG A 68 -14.26 5.40 -20.36
CA ARG A 68 -15.60 5.05 -19.88
C ARG A 68 -15.59 3.71 -19.16
N GLY A 69 -15.02 2.69 -19.78
CA GLY A 69 -14.90 1.35 -19.23
C GLY A 69 -14.13 1.30 -17.92
N PHE A 70 -12.92 1.87 -17.87
CA PHE A 70 -12.07 1.93 -16.68
C PHE A 70 -12.72 2.70 -15.53
N ILE A 71 -13.22 3.92 -15.79
CA ILE A 71 -13.86 4.75 -14.76
C ILE A 71 -15.09 4.04 -14.18
N PHE A 72 -15.96 3.50 -15.03
CA PHE A 72 -17.13 2.75 -14.58
C PHE A 72 -16.73 1.54 -13.76
N THR A 73 -15.74 0.77 -14.23
CA THR A 73 -15.31 -0.48 -13.61
C THR A 73 -14.72 -0.24 -12.23
N MET A 74 -13.87 0.78 -12.08
CA MET A 74 -13.34 1.19 -10.78
C MET A 74 -14.45 1.69 -9.86
N ALA A 75 -15.34 2.55 -10.33
CA ALA A 75 -16.39 3.12 -9.48
C ALA A 75 -17.44 2.07 -9.04
N LYS A 76 -17.87 1.19 -9.95
CA LYS A 76 -19.00 0.27 -9.75
C LYS A 76 -18.58 -1.18 -9.46
N MET A 77 -17.29 -1.50 -9.48
CA MET A 77 -16.73 -2.85 -9.22
C MET A 77 -17.27 -3.97 -10.13
N ARG A 78 -17.63 -3.59 -11.36
CA ARG A 78 -18.12 -4.50 -12.40
C ARG A 78 -17.89 -3.90 -13.78
N MET A 79 -17.79 -4.76 -14.78
CA MET A 79 -17.72 -4.34 -16.18
C MET A 79 -19.05 -3.72 -16.64
N PRO A 80 -19.02 -2.66 -17.47
CA PRO A 80 -20.16 -2.30 -18.30
C PRO A 80 -20.49 -3.44 -19.28
N GLN A 81 -21.76 -3.63 -19.59
CA GLN A 81 -22.22 -4.68 -20.50
C GLN A 81 -22.23 -4.22 -21.97
N ASP A 82 -22.11 -2.92 -22.18
CA ASP A 82 -22.27 -2.20 -23.44
C ASP A 82 -20.93 -1.62 -23.95
N LEU A 83 -19.80 -2.17 -23.51
CA LEU A 83 -18.48 -1.73 -24.01
C LEU A 83 -18.23 -2.21 -25.43
N ALA A 84 -17.89 -1.27 -26.31
CA ALA A 84 -17.47 -1.56 -27.68
C ALA A 84 -15.93 -1.57 -27.77
N LEU A 85 -15.27 -2.40 -26.95
CA LEU A 85 -13.80 -2.50 -26.89
C LEU A 85 -13.27 -3.70 -27.68
N LEU A 86 -12.04 -3.55 -28.18
CA LEU A 86 -11.29 -4.67 -28.75
C LEU A 86 -11.01 -5.75 -27.70
N PRO A 87 -10.81 -7.02 -28.10
CA PRO A 87 -10.55 -8.12 -27.16
C PRO A 87 -9.40 -7.86 -26.18
N GLY A 88 -8.30 -7.28 -26.66
CA GLY A 88 -7.14 -6.94 -25.82
C GLY A 88 -7.47 -5.92 -24.72
N HIS A 89 -8.24 -4.88 -25.05
CA HIS A 89 -8.69 -3.88 -24.06
C HIS A 89 -9.66 -4.46 -23.04
N ASN A 90 -10.51 -5.42 -23.44
CA ASN A 90 -11.36 -6.15 -22.50
C ASN A 90 -10.54 -6.98 -21.49
N VAL A 91 -9.47 -7.62 -21.94
CA VAL A 91 -8.55 -8.35 -21.04
C VAL A 91 -7.91 -7.41 -20.03
N GLN A 92 -7.38 -6.27 -20.48
CA GLN A 92 -6.78 -5.27 -19.59
C GLN A 92 -7.78 -4.74 -18.55
N LEU A 93 -9.02 -4.48 -18.96
CA LEU A 93 -10.05 -4.00 -18.04
C LEU A 93 -10.48 -5.08 -17.03
N LEU A 94 -10.53 -6.35 -17.45
CA LEU A 94 -10.76 -7.49 -16.56
C LEU A 94 -9.63 -7.66 -15.53
N GLU A 95 -8.38 -7.52 -15.95
CA GLU A 95 -7.20 -7.55 -15.07
C GLU A 95 -7.29 -6.43 -14.03
N ALA A 96 -7.52 -5.19 -14.47
CA ALA A 96 -7.68 -4.05 -13.57
C ALA A 96 -8.85 -4.23 -12.59
N LEU A 97 -9.97 -4.82 -13.02
CA LEU A 97 -11.08 -5.17 -12.13
C LEU A 97 -10.68 -6.22 -11.09
N ARG A 98 -9.90 -7.23 -11.48
CA ARG A 98 -9.39 -8.26 -10.56
C ARG A 98 -8.44 -7.64 -9.54
N GLU A 99 -7.46 -6.86 -10.00
CA GLU A 99 -6.50 -6.15 -9.15
C GLU A 99 -7.22 -5.19 -8.18
N GLU A 100 -8.23 -4.46 -8.64
CA GLU A 100 -9.00 -3.56 -7.77
C GLU A 100 -9.90 -4.34 -6.80
N ARG A 101 -10.45 -5.49 -7.21
CA ARG A 101 -11.19 -6.40 -6.32
C ARG A 101 -10.28 -6.99 -5.26
N GLU A 102 -9.06 -7.37 -5.63
CA GLU A 102 -8.04 -7.78 -4.68
C GLU A 102 -7.72 -6.60 -3.78
N ARG A 103 -7.45 -5.39 -4.29
CA ARG A 103 -7.17 -4.23 -3.45
C ARG A 103 -8.30 -3.88 -2.45
N ARG A 104 -9.58 -4.12 -2.80
CA ARG A 104 -10.74 -3.88 -1.93
C ARG A 104 -11.16 -5.07 -1.05
N GLY A 105 -10.95 -6.28 -1.56
CA GLY A 105 -11.32 -7.56 -0.94
C GLY A 105 -10.22 -8.13 -0.06
N THR A 106 -8.96 -7.77 -0.34
CA THR A 106 -7.99 -7.54 0.73
C THR A 106 -8.62 -6.41 1.52
N PRO A 107 -8.96 -6.60 2.80
CA PRO A 107 -9.46 -5.50 3.58
C PRO A 107 -8.43 -4.39 3.43
N VAL A 108 -8.85 -3.26 2.87
CA VAL A 108 -8.37 -2.00 3.39
C VAL A 108 -8.95 -1.95 4.80
N SER A 109 -8.36 -2.75 5.69
CA SER A 109 -8.20 -2.32 7.06
C SER A 109 -7.69 -0.88 6.97
N PRO A 110 -7.94 -0.04 7.97
CA PRO A 110 -7.15 1.19 8.19
C PRO A 110 -5.63 0.92 8.35
N ALA A 111 -5.15 -0.22 7.89
CA ALA A 111 -3.83 -0.76 8.06
C ALA A 111 -3.46 -1.54 6.78
N SER A 112 -2.68 -0.91 5.87
CA SER A 112 -1.34 -1.49 5.67
C SER A 112 -0.88 -1.89 7.07
N PRO A 113 -0.59 -3.17 7.40
CA PRO A 113 -0.41 -3.59 8.80
C PRO A 113 0.42 -2.50 9.46
N VAL A 114 -0.14 -1.70 10.39
CA VAL A 114 0.46 -0.42 10.79
C VAL A 114 1.87 -0.80 11.20
N VAL A 115 2.81 -0.56 10.29
CA VAL A 115 4.10 -1.19 10.41
C VAL A 115 4.72 -0.41 11.54
N PRO A 116 5.12 -1.08 12.63
CA PRO A 116 5.70 -0.36 13.74
C PRO A 116 6.88 0.44 13.19
N SER A 117 7.10 1.64 13.73
CA SER A 117 8.13 2.56 13.24
C SER A 117 9.53 1.93 13.18
N CYS A 118 9.77 0.88 13.95
CA CYS A 118 10.99 0.08 13.91
C CYS A 118 10.98 -1.03 12.84
N PHE A 119 10.14 -0.95 11.81
CA PHE A 119 10.17 -1.84 10.65
C PHE A 119 11.12 -1.29 9.58
N PHE A 120 12.11 -2.09 9.22
CA PHE A 120 13.10 -1.72 8.21
C PHE A 120 13.12 -2.78 7.11
N GLN A 121 13.14 -2.33 5.86
CA GLN A 121 13.23 -3.19 4.68
C GLN A 121 14.69 -3.58 4.42
N VAL A 122 15.23 -4.42 5.31
CA VAL A 122 16.63 -4.81 5.35
C VAL A 122 16.80 -6.33 5.49
N THR A 123 17.94 -6.83 5.06
CA THR A 123 18.38 -8.21 5.26
C THR A 123 18.75 -8.49 6.72
N ARG A 124 19.09 -9.75 7.02
CA ARG A 124 19.58 -10.13 8.35
C ARG A 124 20.84 -9.36 8.73
N ASP A 125 21.84 -9.36 7.87
CA ASP A 125 23.15 -8.78 8.17
C ASP A 125 23.08 -7.25 8.27
N GLU A 126 22.27 -6.61 7.42
CA GLU A 126 22.02 -5.16 7.50
C GLU A 126 21.31 -4.77 8.80
N ALA A 127 20.38 -5.60 9.29
CA ALA A 127 19.73 -5.37 10.58
C ALA A 127 20.70 -5.49 11.76
N GLU A 128 21.65 -6.42 11.72
CA GLU A 128 22.69 -6.54 12.74
C GLU A 128 23.55 -5.26 12.79
N ARG A 129 24.00 -4.80 11.63
CA ARG A 129 24.78 -3.55 11.49
C ARG A 129 24.02 -2.32 11.99
N LEU A 130 22.73 -2.19 11.65
CA LEU A 130 21.88 -1.10 12.13
C LEU A 130 21.83 -1.05 13.67
N LEU A 131 21.67 -2.21 14.32
CA LEU A 131 21.62 -2.27 15.78
C LEU A 131 22.99 -2.04 16.43
N GLU A 132 24.08 -2.44 15.78
CA GLU A 132 25.44 -2.15 16.23
C GLU A 132 25.74 -0.65 16.23
N GLN A 133 25.25 0.06 15.21
CA GLN A 133 25.52 1.49 15.00
C GLN A 133 24.56 2.39 15.79
N SER A 134 23.35 1.92 16.12
CA SER A 134 22.21 2.63 16.73
C SER A 134 22.47 3.64 17.87
N ALA A 135 23.66 3.69 18.47
CA ALA A 135 24.06 4.65 19.50
C ALA A 135 23.09 4.74 20.70
N GLY A 136 22.38 3.66 21.02
CA GLY A 136 21.41 3.61 22.11
C GLY A 136 20.00 4.09 21.78
N ARG A 137 19.70 4.42 20.51
CA ARG A 137 18.37 4.85 20.03
C ARG A 137 17.38 3.70 19.81
N GLY A 138 17.50 2.66 20.63
CA GLY A 138 16.78 1.40 20.49
C GLY A 138 17.68 0.27 20.03
N ASN A 139 17.22 -0.95 20.28
CA ASN A 139 18.01 -2.16 20.17
C ASN A 139 17.19 -3.38 19.71
N LEU A 140 16.01 -3.10 19.13
CA LEU A 140 15.08 -4.05 18.53
C LEU A 140 14.57 -3.48 17.22
N LEU A 141 14.54 -4.28 16.16
CA LEU A 141 13.90 -3.90 14.91
C LEU A 141 13.16 -5.08 14.28
N LEU A 142 12.14 -4.76 13.46
CA LEU A 142 11.37 -5.70 12.67
C LEU A 142 11.83 -5.62 11.21
N ARG A 143 11.93 -6.77 10.54
CA ARG A 143 12.35 -6.85 9.13
C ARG A 143 11.64 -7.98 8.39
N PRO A 144 11.70 -8.03 7.05
CA PRO A 144 11.27 -9.19 6.29
C PRO A 144 11.97 -10.49 6.74
N GLY A 145 11.24 -11.60 6.75
CA GLY A 145 11.79 -12.93 7.00
C GLY A 145 12.71 -13.42 5.87
N GLY A 146 13.59 -14.38 6.18
CA GLY A 146 14.40 -15.05 5.15
C GLY A 146 13.53 -15.87 4.18
N HIS A 147 13.94 -15.95 2.91
CA HIS A 147 13.21 -16.63 1.82
C HIS A 147 11.84 -16.04 1.45
N GLY A 148 11.57 -14.79 1.80
CA GLY A 148 10.36 -14.07 1.35
C GLY A 148 9.06 -14.50 2.04
N GLN A 149 9.14 -15.27 3.13
CA GLN A 149 7.99 -15.68 3.92
C GLN A 149 8.04 -15.12 5.34
N GLY A 150 6.98 -14.43 5.75
CA GLY A 150 6.80 -13.90 7.11
C GLY A 150 7.75 -12.76 7.48
N PHE A 151 7.99 -12.61 8.78
CA PHE A 151 8.77 -11.52 9.36
C PHE A 151 9.85 -12.05 10.30
N SER A 152 10.76 -11.18 10.71
CA SER A 152 11.74 -11.48 11.76
C SER A 152 11.97 -10.27 12.65
N VAL A 153 12.11 -10.50 13.95
CA VAL A 153 12.55 -9.50 14.92
C VAL A 153 14.03 -9.73 15.18
N THR A 154 14.87 -8.73 14.94
CA THR A 154 16.29 -8.75 15.33
C THR A 154 16.44 -7.90 16.60
N THR A 155 17.16 -8.41 17.60
CA THR A 155 17.43 -7.71 18.86
C THR A 155 18.91 -7.75 19.17
N ARG A 156 19.44 -6.69 19.81
CA ARG A 156 20.81 -6.63 20.31
C ARG A 156 20.82 -6.18 21.78
N GLN A 157 21.37 -6.98 22.68
CA GLN A 157 21.48 -6.62 24.10
C GLN A 157 22.92 -6.68 24.56
N GLN A 158 23.31 -5.77 25.44
CA GLN A 158 24.58 -5.85 26.16
C GLN A 158 24.34 -6.61 27.47
N LEU A 159 24.97 -7.77 27.63
CA LEU A 159 24.94 -8.54 28.86
C LEU A 159 26.38 -8.82 29.27
N ASP A 160 26.77 -8.36 30.47
CA ASP A 160 28.11 -8.54 31.04
C ASP A 160 29.25 -8.10 30.09
N GLY A 161 29.05 -6.95 29.42
CA GLY A 161 30.02 -6.40 28.46
C GLY A 161 30.08 -7.11 27.10
N THR A 162 29.26 -8.14 26.88
CA THR A 162 29.18 -8.88 25.62
C THR A 162 27.87 -8.58 24.89
N ALA A 163 27.98 -8.18 23.62
CA ALA A 163 26.83 -7.95 22.77
C ALA A 163 26.24 -9.29 22.31
N ARG A 164 24.96 -9.52 22.60
CA ARG A 164 24.20 -10.68 22.13
C ARG A 164 23.16 -10.24 21.13
N ILE A 165 23.25 -10.79 19.92
CA ILE A 165 22.25 -10.62 18.87
C ILE A 165 21.36 -11.87 18.84
N LYS A 166 20.05 -11.67 18.71
CA LYS A 166 19.08 -12.73 18.51
C LYS A 166 18.13 -12.37 17.38
N HIS A 167 17.65 -13.39 16.68
CA HIS A 167 16.62 -13.25 15.65
C HIS A 167 15.46 -14.19 15.97
N TYR A 168 14.26 -13.64 15.98
CA TYR A 168 13.04 -14.37 16.26
C TYR A 168 12.21 -14.42 15.00
N LYS A 169 11.81 -15.62 14.59
CA LYS A 169 10.96 -15.81 13.42
C LYS A 169 9.52 -15.48 13.80
N VAL A 170 8.85 -14.74 12.93
CA VAL A 170 7.45 -14.36 13.11
C VAL A 170 6.67 -14.83 11.90
N LYS A 171 5.79 -15.81 12.09
CA LYS A 171 4.94 -16.36 11.04
C LYS A 171 3.65 -15.54 10.95
N LYS A 172 3.20 -15.29 9.72
CA LYS A 172 1.87 -14.74 9.46
C LYS A 172 0.88 -15.91 9.40
N GLU A 173 -0.21 -15.83 10.14
CA GLU A 173 -1.33 -16.76 10.11
C GLU A 173 -2.61 -16.01 9.68
N ASP A 174 -3.69 -16.75 9.37
CA ASP A 174 -4.96 -16.19 8.88
C ASP A 174 -5.54 -15.09 9.81
N GLN A 175 -5.29 -15.20 11.12
CA GLN A 175 -5.80 -14.28 12.15
C GLN A 175 -4.69 -13.63 12.99
N GLY A 176 -3.52 -13.36 12.40
CA GLY A 176 -2.47 -12.54 13.03
C GLY A 176 -1.06 -13.08 12.83
N TYR A 177 -0.27 -13.05 13.91
CA TYR A 177 1.15 -13.35 13.90
C TYR A 177 1.54 -14.28 15.03
N VAL A 178 2.45 -15.21 14.75
CA VAL A 178 2.98 -16.14 15.75
C VAL A 178 4.49 -15.98 15.84
N ILE A 179 4.97 -15.72 17.05
CA ILE A 179 6.40 -15.65 17.35
C ILE A 179 6.88 -17.09 17.60
N ASP A 180 7.81 -17.56 16.78
CA ASP A 180 8.46 -18.86 16.94
C ASP A 180 9.50 -18.78 18.07
N GLY A 181 9.31 -19.61 19.10
CA GLY A 181 10.19 -19.76 20.27
C GLY A 181 9.83 -21.04 21.04
N GLU A 182 10.38 -21.23 22.24
CA GLU A 182 10.04 -22.38 23.11
C GLU A 182 8.55 -22.41 23.49
N THR A 183 7.95 -21.23 23.66
CA THR A 183 6.51 -21.05 23.79
C THR A 183 6.02 -20.19 22.62
N GLN A 184 5.06 -20.70 21.85
CA GLN A 184 4.46 -19.93 20.77
C GLN A 184 3.55 -18.84 21.33
N HIS A 185 3.78 -17.61 20.90
CA HIS A 185 2.97 -16.46 21.30
C HIS A 185 2.21 -15.90 20.11
N ARG A 186 0.88 -15.83 20.23
CA ARG A 186 -0.03 -15.25 19.22
C ARG A 186 -0.19 -13.75 19.46
N CYS A 187 -0.08 -12.98 18.40
CA CYS A 187 -0.21 -11.52 18.37
C CYS A 187 -1.22 -11.13 17.29
N SER A 188 -2.11 -10.18 17.59
CA SER A 188 -3.11 -9.67 16.64
C SER A 188 -2.52 -8.77 15.56
N SER A 189 -1.35 -8.16 15.80
CA SER A 189 -0.70 -7.23 14.86
C SER A 189 0.84 -7.26 14.97
N LEU A 190 1.55 -6.66 14.00
CA LEU A 190 3.01 -6.46 14.08
C LEU A 190 3.41 -5.49 15.21
N ALA A 191 2.56 -4.50 15.51
CA ALA A 191 2.75 -3.63 16.67
C ALA A 191 2.69 -4.43 17.99
N ASP A 192 1.76 -5.39 18.10
CA ASP A 192 1.67 -6.29 19.25
C ASP A 192 2.89 -7.20 19.37
N VAL A 193 3.45 -7.66 18.25
CA VAL A 193 4.71 -8.41 18.23
C VAL A 193 5.83 -7.58 18.86
N VAL A 194 5.99 -6.32 18.47
CA VAL A 194 7.01 -5.43 19.04
C VAL A 194 6.74 -5.19 20.53
N GLN A 195 5.49 -4.89 20.91
CA GLN A 195 5.10 -4.68 22.30
C GLN A 195 5.31 -5.92 23.16
N PHE A 196 5.14 -7.12 22.62
CA PHE A 196 5.45 -8.36 23.30
C PHE A 196 6.92 -8.39 23.73
N PHE A 197 7.86 -8.09 22.84
CA PHE A 197 9.30 -8.07 23.18
C PHE A 197 9.66 -6.98 24.21
N VAL A 198 9.06 -5.80 24.10
CA VAL A 198 9.25 -4.71 25.09
C VAL A 198 8.78 -5.18 26.48
N ARG A 199 7.59 -5.78 26.58
CA ARG A 199 7.03 -6.25 27.85
C ARG A 199 7.80 -7.47 28.40
N TRP A 200 8.07 -8.46 27.56
CA TRP A 200 8.80 -9.68 27.92
C TRP A 200 10.20 -9.37 28.47
N SER A 201 10.87 -8.38 27.89
CA SER A 201 12.20 -7.93 28.30
C SER A 201 12.18 -6.89 29.44
N LYS A 202 11.01 -6.56 29.99
CA LYS A 202 10.81 -5.51 31.01
C LYS A 202 11.40 -4.15 30.60
N GLY A 203 11.28 -3.81 29.32
CA GLY A 203 11.76 -2.55 28.76
C GLY A 203 13.25 -2.52 28.39
N SER A 204 14.01 -3.60 28.58
CA SER A 204 15.41 -3.67 28.14
C SER A 204 15.58 -3.83 26.63
N LEU A 205 14.52 -4.23 25.92
CA LEU A 205 14.38 -4.09 24.47
C LEU A 205 13.50 -2.88 24.17
N GLN A 206 14.00 -1.98 23.34
CA GLN A 206 13.31 -0.79 22.86
C GLN A 206 13.34 -0.76 21.31
N PRO A 207 12.22 -0.41 20.66
CA PRO A 207 12.17 -0.26 19.21
C PRO A 207 13.23 0.73 18.71
N LEU A 208 13.93 0.38 17.63
CA LEU A 208 14.86 1.27 16.95
C LEU A 208 14.10 2.43 16.30
N ASP A 209 14.60 3.65 16.51
CA ASP A 209 14.03 4.87 15.95
C ASP A 209 14.10 4.87 14.39
N PRO A 210 12.98 5.12 13.67
CA PRO A 210 12.93 5.16 12.21
C PRO A 210 13.92 6.14 11.56
N GLU A 211 14.24 7.26 12.22
CA GLU A 211 15.16 8.28 11.68
C GLU A 211 16.61 7.79 11.58
N TYR A 212 16.93 6.61 12.13
CA TYR A 212 18.27 6.04 12.05
C TYR A 212 18.61 5.45 10.67
N SER A 213 17.60 5.14 9.84
CA SER A 213 17.80 4.54 8.51
C SER A 213 18.43 5.47 7.47
N THR A 214 18.45 6.79 7.71
CA THR A 214 19.00 7.78 6.76
C THR A 214 20.53 7.81 6.73
N HIS A 215 21.20 6.93 7.47
CA HIS A 215 22.66 6.85 7.59
C HIS A 215 23.29 5.60 6.96
N LEU A 216 22.51 4.82 6.20
CA LEU A 216 23.02 3.72 5.36
C LEU A 216 23.33 4.18 3.93
#